data_AF-A0A9X1SF42-F1
#
_entry.id   AF-A0A9X1SF42-F1
#
_cell.length_a   1.000
_cell.length_b   1.000
_cell.length_c   1.000
_cell.angle_alpha   90.00
_cell.angle_beta   90.00
_cell.angle_gamma   90.00
#
_symmetry.space_group_name_H-M   'P 1'
#
loop_
_entity.id
_entity.type
_entity.pdbx_description
1 polymer ?
#
loop_
_entity_poly.entity_id
_entity_poly.type
_entity_poly.pdbx_seq_one_letter_code
_entity_poly.pdbx_strand_id
1 'polypeptide(L)'
;MTDSDFFLDDGYFETGHISALDGVHGELHFVYRPMIHADKEAYYELAKRADVAPTTAIATFVTRHLQEWSLARPIEVEQVERLRPRLLERLFYIVMGEIASDQEATDLKN
;
A
#
# COMPACT_ATOMS: atom_id res chain seq x y z
N MET A 1 -1.87 -17.65 18.32
CA MET A 1 -1.64 -17.98 16.92
C MET A 1 -2.96 -18.40 16.33
N THR A 2 -3.52 -17.56 15.48
CA THR A 2 -4.77 -17.79 14.75
C THR A 2 -4.46 -18.08 13.29
N ASP A 3 -5.35 -18.74 12.55
CA ASP A 3 -5.14 -19.03 11.12
C ASP A 3 -4.88 -17.75 10.31
N SER A 4 -5.44 -16.61 10.75
CA SER A 4 -5.20 -15.27 10.20
C SER A 4 -3.75 -14.79 10.32
N ASP A 5 -2.90 -15.43 11.14
CA ASP A 5 -1.46 -15.15 11.20
C ASP A 5 -0.70 -15.76 10.00
N PHE A 6 -1.32 -16.69 9.26
CA PHE A 6 -0.70 -17.46 8.17
C PHE A 6 -1.45 -17.38 6.85
N PHE A 7 -2.77 -17.17 6.91
CA PHE A 7 -3.64 -17.16 5.73
C PHE A 7 -4.39 -15.83 5.66
N LEU A 8 -4.40 -15.25 4.46
CA LEU A 8 -5.29 -14.14 4.13
C LEU A 8 -6.63 -14.73 3.73
N ASP A 9 -7.63 -14.59 4.59
CA ASP A 9 -9.01 -14.95 4.24
C ASP A 9 -9.52 -14.02 3.14
N ASP A 10 -10.26 -14.59 2.18
CA ASP A 10 -10.82 -13.82 1.07
C ASP A 10 -11.77 -12.72 1.59
N GLY A 11 -11.40 -11.46 1.35
CA GLY A 11 -12.18 -10.29 1.75
C GLY A 11 -11.76 -9.62 3.05
N TYR A 12 -10.63 -9.99 3.66
CA TYR A 12 -10.08 -9.26 4.81
C TYR A 12 -9.38 -7.96 4.38
N PHE A 13 -9.66 -6.88 5.11
CA PHE A 13 -9.02 -5.58 4.97
C PHE A 13 -8.21 -5.26 6.22
N GLU A 14 -7.06 -4.64 6.02
CA GLU A 14 -6.18 -4.14 7.08
C GLU A 14 -6.18 -2.62 7.09
N THR A 15 -5.97 -2.05 8.27
CA THR A 15 -5.68 -0.63 8.44
C THR A 15 -4.17 -0.41 8.40
N GLY A 16 -3.72 0.47 7.53
CA GLY A 16 -2.34 0.90 7.40
C GLY A 16 -2.15 2.37 7.76
N HIS A 17 -0.94 2.68 8.19
CA HIS A 17 -0.46 4.00 8.55
C HIS A 17 0.98 4.18 8.05
N ILE A 18 1.26 5.35 7.49
CA ILE A 18 2.60 5.82 7.18
C ILE A 18 2.80 7.14 7.90
N SER A 19 3.78 7.17 8.80
CA SER A 19 4.14 8.38 9.55
C SER A 19 4.62 9.49 8.62
N ALA A 20 4.37 10.74 9.00
CA ALA A 20 4.95 11.87 8.31
C ALA A 20 6.48 11.79 8.31
N LEU A 21 7.09 12.18 7.19
CA LEU A 21 8.55 12.33 7.06
C LEU A 21 8.85 13.78 6.74
N ASP A 22 9.47 14.48 7.70
CA ASP A 22 9.70 15.91 7.62
C ASP A 22 10.45 16.33 6.33
N GLY A 23 9.96 17.39 5.69
CA GLY A 23 10.42 17.86 4.38
C GLY A 23 10.12 16.93 3.19
N VAL A 24 9.60 15.71 3.42
CA VAL A 24 9.32 14.73 2.37
C VAL A 24 7.83 14.55 2.14
N HIS A 25 7.05 14.05 3.10
CA HIS A 25 5.59 13.84 2.95
C HIS A 25 4.86 13.91 4.30
N GLY A 26 3.55 14.18 4.27
CA GLY A 26 2.68 14.10 5.45
C GLY A 26 2.37 12.66 5.84
N GLU A 27 1.59 12.50 6.91
CA GLU A 27 1.06 11.21 7.34
C GLU A 27 -0.02 10.70 6.37
N LEU A 28 -0.19 9.39 6.30
CA LEU A 28 -1.21 8.74 5.49
C LEU A 28 -1.83 7.59 6.29
N HIS A 29 -3.15 7.62 6.44
CA HIS A 29 -3.93 6.50 6.96
C HIS A 29 -4.69 5.88 5.79
N PHE A 30 -4.81 4.56 5.77
CA PHE A 30 -5.46 3.84 4.69
C PHE A 30 -6.03 2.50 5.12
N VAL A 31 -6.99 2.00 4.35
CA VAL A 31 -7.53 0.64 4.46
C VAL A 31 -7.18 -0.08 3.18
N TYR A 32 -6.61 -1.27 3.28
CA TYR A 32 -6.13 -2.03 2.13
C TYR A 32 -6.36 -3.52 2.28
N ARG A 33 -6.41 -4.22 1.16
CA ARG A 33 -6.31 -5.68 1.10
C ARG A 33 -4.86 -6.05 0.82
N PRO A 34 -4.16 -6.78 1.70
CA PRO A 34 -2.81 -7.27 1.40
C PRO A 34 -2.79 -8.14 0.14
N MET A 35 -1.71 -8.07 -0.61
CA MET A 35 -1.51 -8.93 -1.78
C MET A 35 -1.35 -10.39 -1.37
N ILE A 36 -2.04 -11.28 -2.07
CA ILE A 36 -1.67 -12.70 -2.08
C ILE A 36 -0.56 -12.94 -3.11
N HIS A 37 0.05 -14.12 -3.07
CA HIS A 37 1.14 -14.46 -4.00
C HIS A 37 0.76 -14.29 -5.47
N ALA A 38 -0.49 -14.64 -5.83
CA ALA A 38 -0.99 -14.48 -7.19
C ALA A 38 -1.06 -13.01 -7.64
N ASP A 39 -1.39 -12.07 -6.75
CA ASP A 39 -1.38 -10.64 -7.08
C ASP A 39 0.05 -10.14 -7.29
N LYS A 40 0.99 -10.60 -6.46
CA LYS A 40 2.42 -10.28 -6.60
C LYS A 40 3.01 -10.81 -7.92
N GLU A 41 2.66 -12.02 -8.33
CA GLU A 41 3.02 -12.56 -9.66
C GLU A 41 2.44 -11.68 -10.78
N ALA A 42 1.16 -11.32 -10.69
CA ALA A 42 0.51 -10.46 -11.67
C ALA A 42 1.17 -9.06 -11.75
N TYR A 43 1.63 -8.51 -10.63
CA TYR A 43 2.43 -7.29 -10.61
C TYR A 43 3.73 -7.45 -11.38
N TYR A 44 4.49 -8.51 -11.12
CA TYR A 44 5.75 -8.73 -11.83
C TYR A 44 5.57 -8.94 -13.32
N GLU A 45 4.52 -9.64 -13.74
CA GLU A 45 4.20 -9.79 -15.16
C GLU A 45 3.80 -8.47 -15.80
N LEU A 46 3.02 -7.62 -15.10
CA LEU A 46 2.70 -6.27 -15.59
C LEU A 46 3.96 -5.40 -15.69
N ALA A 47 4.83 -5.43 -14.68
CA ALA A 47 6.05 -4.62 -14.63
C ALA A 47 7.12 -5.03 -15.67
N LYS A 48 7.08 -6.26 -16.18
CA LYS A 48 7.97 -6.74 -17.26
C LYS A 48 7.57 -6.22 -18.65
N ARG A 49 6.35 -5.73 -18.81
CA ARG A 49 5.85 -5.27 -20.10
C ARG A 49 6.55 -3.99 -20.53
N ALA A 50 7.10 -3.98 -21.74
CA ALA A 50 7.87 -2.84 -22.27
C ALA A 50 7.02 -1.57 -22.50
N ASP A 51 5.70 -1.72 -22.64
CA ASP A 51 4.75 -0.62 -22.81
C ASP A 51 4.24 -0.05 -21.48
N VAL A 52 4.67 -0.60 -20.34
CA VAL A 52 4.21 -0.19 -19.01
C VAL A 52 5.36 0.44 -18.23
N ALA A 53 5.17 1.68 -17.78
CA ALA A 53 6.13 2.30 -16.88
C ALA A 53 6.09 1.60 -15.51
N PRO A 54 7.23 1.39 -14.83
CA PRO A 54 7.26 0.75 -13.50
C PRO A 54 6.33 1.43 -12.49
N THR A 55 6.28 2.77 -12.51
CA THR A 55 5.38 3.56 -11.64
C THR A 55 3.91 3.27 -11.90
N THR A 56 3.52 3.08 -13.17
CA THR A 56 2.14 2.72 -13.55
C THR A 56 1.77 1.33 -13.07
N ALA A 57 2.69 0.36 -13.16
CA ALA A 57 2.47 -0.97 -12.61
C ALA A 57 2.23 -0.92 -11.09
N ILE A 58 3.08 -0.18 -10.36
CA ILE A 58 2.93 0.04 -8.91
C ILE A 58 1.57 0.69 -8.60
N ALA A 59 1.27 1.82 -9.24
CA ALA A 59 0.04 2.57 -8.97
C ALA A 59 -1.22 1.76 -9.30
N THR A 60 -1.19 0.96 -10.36
CA THR A 60 -2.29 0.06 -10.72
C THR A 60 -2.60 -0.93 -9.59
N PHE A 61 -1.56 -1.56 -9.05
CA PHE A 61 -1.74 -2.55 -7.98
C PHE A 61 -2.07 -1.90 -6.63
N VAL A 62 -1.47 -0.76 -6.29
CA VAL A 62 -1.84 0.01 -5.11
C VAL A 62 -3.32 0.41 -5.17
N THR A 63 -3.79 0.94 -6.30
CA THR A 63 -5.20 1.35 -6.50
C THR A 63 -6.16 0.17 -6.39
N ARG A 64 -5.80 -1.01 -6.91
CA ARG A 64 -6.64 -2.22 -6.84
C ARG A 64 -6.80 -2.75 -5.42
N HIS A 65 -5.81 -2.53 -4.57
CA HIS A 65 -5.76 -3.08 -3.23
C HIS A 65 -6.15 -2.06 -2.15
N LEU A 66 -6.07 -0.75 -2.42
CA LEU A 66 -6.60 0.26 -1.53
C LEU A 66 -8.12 0.30 -1.58
N GLN A 67 -8.72 0.35 -0.40
CA GLN A 67 -10.16 0.54 -0.22
C GLN A 67 -10.47 1.98 0.17
N GLU A 68 -9.70 2.54 1.11
CA GLU A 68 -9.88 3.90 1.63
C GLU A 68 -8.54 4.53 1.98
N TRP A 69 -8.47 5.86 1.99
CA TRP A 69 -7.33 6.61 2.52
C TRP A 69 -7.73 7.97 3.08
N SER A 70 -6.87 8.59 3.88
CA SER A 70 -7.11 9.89 4.51
C SER A 70 -7.00 11.09 3.57
N LEU A 71 -6.57 10.88 2.31
CA LEU A 71 -6.43 11.95 1.34
C LEU A 71 -7.79 12.33 0.74
N ALA A 72 -8.02 13.63 0.53
CA ALA A 72 -9.23 14.14 -0.13
C ALA A 72 -9.32 13.82 -1.65
N ARG A 73 -8.36 13.06 -2.19
CA ARG A 73 -8.31 12.68 -3.61
C ARG A 73 -8.96 11.31 -3.80
N PRO A 74 -9.53 11.01 -4.97
CA PRO A 74 -10.02 9.67 -5.26
C PRO A 74 -8.84 8.68 -5.42
N ILE A 75 -9.09 7.41 -5.10
CA ILE A 75 -8.15 6.31 -5.33
C ILE A 75 -8.24 5.92 -6.80
N GLU A 76 -7.46 6.61 -7.62
CA GLU A 76 -7.33 6.41 -9.07
C GLU A 76 -5.85 6.32 -9.43
N VAL A 77 -5.51 5.54 -10.47
CA VAL A 77 -4.12 5.28 -10.86
C VAL A 77 -3.36 6.59 -11.09
N GLU A 78 -3.96 7.54 -11.79
CA GLU A 78 -3.36 8.83 -12.12
C GLU A 78 -3.10 9.70 -10.87
N GLN A 79 -3.89 9.53 -9.80
CA GLN A 79 -3.64 10.23 -8.54
C GLN A 79 -2.53 9.55 -7.74
N VAL A 80 -2.53 8.22 -7.71
CA VAL A 80 -1.55 7.40 -7.00
C VAL A 80 -0.16 7.54 -7.61
N GLU A 81 -0.05 7.59 -8.95
CA GLU A 81 1.22 7.83 -9.66
C GLU A 81 1.87 9.17 -9.29
N ARG A 82 1.08 10.15 -8.85
CA ARG A 82 1.53 11.49 -8.49
C ARG A 82 1.89 11.63 -7.01
N LEU A 83 1.75 10.56 -6.22
CA LEU A 83 2.30 10.54 -4.87
C LEU A 83 3.80 10.79 -4.90
N ARG A 84 4.31 11.34 -3.81
CA ARG A 84 5.75 11.53 -3.68
C ARG A 84 6.44 10.16 -3.74
N PRO A 85 7.58 10.01 -4.45
CA PRO A 85 8.16 8.69 -4.75
C PRO A 85 8.31 7.78 -3.52
N ARG A 86 8.87 8.32 -2.42
CA ARG A 86 9.04 7.55 -1.17
C ARG A 86 7.72 7.12 -0.53
N LEU A 87 6.68 7.93 -0.64
CA LEU A 87 5.36 7.60 -0.09
C LEU A 87 4.70 6.49 -0.92
N LEU A 88 4.79 6.58 -2.26
CA LEU A 88 4.26 5.56 -3.17
C LEU A 88 4.96 4.21 -2.96
N GLU A 89 6.28 4.20 -2.93
CA GLU A 89 7.07 2.98 -2.71
C GLU A 89 6.73 2.34 -1.36
N ARG A 90 6.66 3.14 -0.29
CA ARG A 90 6.32 2.64 1.05
C ARG A 90 4.91 2.06 1.09
N LEU A 91 3.93 2.77 0.52
CA LEU A 91 2.56 2.30 0.43
C LEU A 91 2.47 0.98 -0.34
N PHE A 92 3.17 0.89 -1.47
CA PHE A 92 3.25 -0.33 -2.26
C PHE A 92 3.84 -1.50 -1.49
N TYR A 93 4.97 -1.32 -0.80
CA TYR A 93 5.59 -2.39 -0.02
C TYR A 93 4.75 -2.85 1.17
N ILE A 94 3.96 -1.95 1.79
CA ILE A 94 2.98 -2.32 2.82
C ILE A 94 1.87 -3.18 2.21
N VAL A 95 1.25 -2.70 1.13
CA VAL A 95 0.18 -3.44 0.44
C VAL A 95 0.67 -4.80 -0.07
N MET A 96 1.92 -4.87 -0.52
CA MET A 96 2.56 -6.11 -0.98
C MET A 96 2.93 -7.07 0.16
N GLY A 97 2.83 -6.64 1.43
CA GLY A 97 3.17 -7.44 2.60
C GLY A 97 4.68 -7.63 2.84
N GLU A 98 5.52 -6.81 2.21
CA GLU A 98 6.99 -6.88 2.34
C GLU A 98 7.49 -6.12 3.58
N ILE A 99 6.77 -5.07 3.96
CA ILE A 99 7.05 -4.29 5.17
C ILE A 99 5.77 -4.10 5.97
N ALA A 100 5.91 -3.98 7.29
CA ALA A 100 4.78 -3.62 8.14
C ALA A 100 4.37 -2.15 7.92
N SER A 101 3.07 -1.89 8.10
CA SER A 101 2.58 -0.55 8.41
C SER A 101 3.33 0.04 9.60
N ASP A 102 3.47 1.36 9.65
CA ASP A 102 3.94 2.02 10.86
C ASP A 102 2.97 1.71 12.00
N GLN A 103 3.50 1.40 13.18
CA GLN A 103 2.69 1.39 14.39
C GLN A 103 2.23 2.82 14.63
N GLU A 104 0.94 3.03 14.85
CA GLU A 104 0.50 4.28 15.47
C GLU A 104 1.32 4.44 16.75
N ALA A 105 1.96 5.59 16.93
CA ALA A 105 2.69 5.89 18.14
C ALA A 105 1.67 5.85 19.28
N THR A 106 1.54 4.69 19.91
CA THR A 106 0.80 4.55 21.14
C THR A 106 1.67 5.29 22.15
N ASP A 107 1.30 6.53 22.47
CA ASP A 107 1.89 7.30 23.55
C ASP A 107 1.92 6.41 24.80
N LEU A 108 3.03 5.72 25.03
CA LEU A 108 3.33 5.07 26.30
C LEU A 108 3.66 6.19 27.29
N LYS A 109 2.62 6.89 27.74
CA LYS A 109 2.65 7.62 29.01
C LYS A 109 2.52 6.58 30.12
N ASN A 110 3.67 6.18 30.66
CA ASN A 110 3.80 5.73 32.05
C ASN A 110 4.91 6.57 32.71
#